data_AF-A0A4R4KTW7-F1
#
_entry.id   AF-A0A4R4KTW7-F1
#
_cell.length_a   1.000
_cell.length_b   1.000
_cell.length_c   1.000
_cell.angle_alpha   90.00
_cell.angle_beta   90.00
_cell.angle_gamma   90.00
#
_symmetry.space_group_name_H-M   'P 1'
#
loop_
_entity.id
_entity.type
_entity.pdbx_description
1 polymer ?
#
loop_
_entity_poly.entity_id
_entity_poly.type
_entity_poly.pdbx_seq_one_letter_code
_entity_poly.pdbx_strand_id
1 'polypeptide(L)'
;MSQNVKIEEEARQVRAALPGYIEVRAMAAAALAAAAADLGQELAERDSRDLASAVVDAIYQAAELRGIAFACDVADMEVAANERWLLPRAREEAKAGDPTARRVLGDLERYAEGAEKIRDELVERLARVGREWLAKRPAAVVPLSAPAEPAEARAAA
;
A
#
# COMPACT_ATOMS: atom_id res chain seq x y z
N MET A 1 -7.42 25.09 5.18
CA MET A 1 -7.26 23.82 4.45
C MET A 1 -8.43 22.92 4.83
N SER A 2 -9.22 22.44 3.87
CA SER A 2 -10.37 21.58 4.16
C SER A 2 -9.92 20.23 4.72
N GLN A 3 -10.81 19.54 5.44
CA GLN A 3 -10.52 18.23 6.04
C GLN A 3 -10.14 17.20 4.97
N ASN A 4 -10.81 17.21 3.83
CA ASN A 4 -10.50 16.30 2.72
C ASN A 4 -9.09 16.53 2.18
N VAL A 5 -8.65 17.79 2.01
CA VAL A 5 -7.28 18.09 1.54
C VAL A 5 -6.22 17.59 2.53
N LYS A 6 -6.50 17.59 3.84
CA LYS A 6 -5.59 16.98 4.84
C LYS A 6 -5.50 15.46 4.66
N ILE A 7 -6.64 14.80 4.49
CA ILE A 7 -6.70 13.34 4.33
C ILE A 7 -5.95 12.92 3.06
N GLU A 8 -6.12 13.64 1.96
CA GLU A 8 -5.36 13.43 0.71
C GLU A 8 -3.85 13.55 0.91
N GLU A 9 -3.42 14.60 1.61
CA GLU A 9 -1.99 14.83 1.86
C GLU A 9 -1.40 13.70 2.70
N GLU A 10 -2.10 13.28 3.75
CA GLU A 10 -1.68 12.18 4.61
C GLU A 10 -1.62 10.86 3.84
N ALA A 11 -2.63 10.55 3.02
CA ALA A 11 -2.62 9.39 2.15
C ALA A 11 -1.42 9.43 1.18
N ARG A 12 -1.09 10.59 0.61
CA ARG A 12 0.08 10.77 -0.26
C ARG A 12 1.40 10.53 0.48
N GLN A 13 1.53 11.05 1.70
CA GLN A 13 2.70 10.82 2.55
C GLN A 13 2.86 9.34 2.88
N VAL A 14 1.75 8.64 3.20
CA VAL A 14 1.75 7.20 3.44
C VAL A 14 2.22 6.46 2.19
N ARG A 15 1.67 6.74 1.01
CA ARG A 15 2.09 6.12 -0.26
C ARG A 15 3.58 6.32 -0.53
N ALA A 16 4.11 7.53 -0.30
CA ALA A 16 5.52 7.83 -0.48
C ALA A 16 6.43 7.10 0.52
N ALA A 17 5.92 6.78 1.70
CA ALA A 17 6.66 6.10 2.75
C ALA A 17 6.58 4.57 2.69
N LEU A 18 5.72 4.00 1.84
CA LEU A 18 5.55 2.55 1.73
C LEU A 18 6.83 1.90 1.21
N PRO A 19 7.32 0.85 1.90
CA PRO A 19 8.59 0.25 1.55
C PRO A 19 8.52 -0.39 0.16
N GLY A 20 9.55 -0.12 -0.64
CA GLY A 20 9.83 -0.86 -1.86
C GLY A 20 10.29 -2.30 -1.55
N TYR A 21 10.42 -3.12 -2.58
CA TYR A 21 10.83 -4.52 -2.44
C TYR A 21 12.13 -4.70 -1.63
N ILE A 22 13.14 -3.86 -1.88
CA ILE A 22 14.43 -3.90 -1.19
C ILE A 22 14.27 -3.57 0.30
N GLU A 23 13.44 -2.59 0.63
CA GLU A 23 13.20 -2.17 2.01
C GLU A 23 12.41 -3.24 2.79
N VAL A 24 11.43 -3.89 2.15
CA VAL A 24 10.72 -5.04 2.74
C VAL A 24 11.70 -6.17 3.05
N ARG A 25 12.63 -6.48 2.14
CA ARG A 25 13.67 -7.48 2.37
C ARG A 25 14.58 -7.08 3.54
N ALA A 26 14.96 -5.81 3.64
CA ALA A 26 15.77 -5.31 4.75
C ALA A 26 15.03 -5.37 6.10
N MET A 27 13.74 -5.04 6.13
CA MET A 27 12.89 -5.17 7.31
C MET A 27 12.77 -6.63 7.78
N ALA A 28 12.55 -7.56 6.85
CA ALA A 28 12.51 -8.98 7.16
C ALA A 28 13.86 -9.49 7.69
N ALA A 29 14.97 -9.07 7.08
CA ALA A 29 16.32 -9.42 7.54
C ALA A 29 16.63 -8.84 8.93
N ALA A 30 16.21 -7.61 9.23
CA ALA A 30 16.37 -7.00 10.54
C ALA A 30 15.54 -7.70 11.62
N ALA A 31 14.29 -8.08 11.31
CA ALA A 31 13.45 -8.87 12.21
C ALA A 31 14.08 -10.25 12.49
N LEU A 32 14.63 -10.89 11.46
CA LEU A 32 15.35 -12.16 11.58
C LEU A 32 16.58 -12.02 12.47
N ALA A 33 17.37 -10.95 12.29
CA ALA A 33 18.58 -10.70 13.06
C ALA A 33 18.29 -10.38 14.53
N ALA A 34 17.23 -9.61 14.82
CA ALA A 34 16.81 -9.30 16.18
C ALA A 34 16.37 -10.56 16.93
N ALA A 35 15.50 -11.36 16.32
CA ALA A 35 15.06 -12.63 16.90
C ALA A 35 16.24 -13.62 17.06
N ALA A 36 17.16 -13.70 16.09
CA ALA A 36 18.34 -14.56 16.21
C ALA A 36 19.28 -14.16 17.35
N ALA A 37 19.41 -12.85 17.64
CA ALA A 37 20.18 -12.35 18.78
C ALA A 37 19.55 -12.73 20.13
N ASP A 38 18.22 -12.74 20.22
CA ASP A 38 17.49 -13.17 21.40
C ASP A 38 17.53 -14.69 21.62
N LEU A 39 17.69 -15.46 20.53
CA LEU A 39 17.52 -16.92 20.52
C LEU A 39 18.81 -17.73 20.72
N GLY A 40 20.00 -17.12 20.73
CA GLY A 40 21.24 -17.80 21.14
C GLY A 40 21.49 -19.18 20.49
N GLN A 41 21.72 -19.21 19.17
CA GLN A 41 22.26 -20.32 18.35
C GLN A 41 21.68 -21.76 18.41
N GLU A 42 20.80 -22.14 19.35
CA GLU A 42 20.05 -23.40 19.29
C GLU A 42 18.55 -23.13 19.09
N LEU A 43 18.09 -23.18 17.83
CA LEU A 43 16.68 -23.01 17.48
C LEU A 43 15.89 -24.28 17.84
N ALA A 44 15.22 -24.27 19.00
CA ALA A 44 14.15 -25.21 19.25
C ALA A 44 12.95 -24.90 18.32
N GLU A 45 12.02 -25.85 18.17
CA GLU A 45 10.82 -25.67 17.30
C GLU A 45 10.01 -24.40 17.68
N ARG A 46 9.97 -24.05 18.97
CA ARG A 46 9.32 -22.82 19.46
C ARG A 46 9.97 -21.55 18.91
N ASP A 47 11.29 -21.51 18.86
CA ASP A 47 12.06 -20.34 18.45
C ASP A 47 11.92 -20.08 16.94
N SER A 48 11.74 -21.15 16.15
CA SER A 48 11.43 -21.07 14.72
C SER A 48 10.04 -20.46 14.45
N ARG A 49 9.05 -20.74 15.31
CA ARG A 49 7.71 -20.16 15.23
C ARG A 49 7.71 -18.68 15.58
N ASP A 50 8.47 -18.29 16.60
CA ASP A 50 8.60 -16.89 17.02
C ASP A 50 9.32 -16.07 15.94
N LEU A 51 10.36 -16.64 15.31
CA LEU A 51 11.04 -16.07 14.16
C LEU A 51 10.11 -15.88 12.95
N ALA A 52 9.31 -16.89 12.61
CA ALA A 52 8.34 -16.79 11.52
C ALA A 52 7.29 -15.71 11.80
N SER A 53 6.83 -15.62 13.05
CA SER A 53 5.84 -14.61 13.48
C SER A 53 6.43 -13.20 13.38
N ALA A 54 7.67 -12.99 13.82
CA ALA A 54 8.35 -11.69 13.73
C ALA A 54 8.54 -11.21 12.28
N VAL A 55 8.87 -12.13 11.36
CA VAL A 55 8.99 -11.79 9.93
C VAL A 55 7.62 -11.45 9.34
N VAL A 56 6.57 -12.22 9.66
CA VAL A 56 5.20 -11.95 9.21
C VAL A 56 4.71 -10.60 9.73
N ASP A 57 4.88 -10.32 11.02
CA ASP A 57 4.46 -9.06 11.63
C ASP A 57 5.17 -7.85 11.02
N ALA A 58 6.47 -7.98 10.72
CA ALA A 58 7.27 -6.93 10.09
C ALA A 58 6.77 -6.56 8.69
N ILE A 59 6.25 -7.53 7.92
CA ILE A 59 5.81 -7.30 6.53
C ILE A 59 4.30 -7.08 6.39
N TYR A 60 3.49 -7.62 7.32
CA TYR A 60 2.03 -7.67 7.21
C TYR A 60 1.42 -6.28 7.05
N GLN A 61 1.77 -5.35 7.93
CA GLN A 61 1.16 -4.01 7.91
C GLN A 61 1.56 -3.21 6.66
N ALA A 62 2.78 -3.38 6.17
CA ALA A 62 3.22 -2.78 4.91
C ALA A 62 2.49 -3.39 3.70
N ALA A 63 2.25 -4.70 3.69
CA ALA A 63 1.50 -5.39 2.66
C ALA A 63 0.02 -4.97 2.64
N GLU A 64 -0.62 -4.84 3.82
CA GLU A 64 -1.99 -4.33 3.94
C GLU A 64 -2.11 -2.93 3.33
N LEU A 65 -1.21 -2.01 3.73
CA LEU A 65 -1.21 -0.64 3.21
C LEU A 65 -0.95 -0.59 1.70
N ARG A 66 -0.12 -1.49 1.17
CA ARG A 66 0.11 -1.62 -0.28
C ARG A 66 -1.16 -2.08 -1.01
N GLY A 67 -1.90 -3.01 -0.43
CA GLY A 67 -3.20 -3.46 -0.96
C GLY A 67 -4.23 -2.34 -0.98
N ILE A 68 -4.31 -1.54 0.10
CA ILE A 68 -5.20 -0.38 0.16
C ILE A 68 -4.77 0.68 -0.87
N ALA A 69 -3.48 0.99 -0.97
CA ALA A 69 -2.97 1.95 -1.95
C ALA A 69 -3.29 1.54 -3.40
N PHE A 70 -3.12 0.25 -3.73
CA PHE A 70 -3.52 -0.29 -5.03
C PHE A 70 -5.03 -0.15 -5.27
N ALA A 71 -5.85 -0.45 -4.27
CA ALA A 71 -7.30 -0.26 -4.38
C ALA A 71 -7.67 1.21 -4.62
N CYS A 72 -6.97 2.16 -3.98
CA CYS A 72 -7.14 3.58 -4.27
C CYS A 72 -6.79 3.91 -5.72
N ASP A 73 -5.68 3.38 -6.26
CA ASP A 73 -5.28 3.62 -7.66
C ASP A 73 -6.33 3.12 -8.64
N VAL A 74 -6.91 1.94 -8.39
CA VAL A 74 -8.01 1.41 -9.20
C VAL A 74 -9.24 2.31 -9.09
N ALA A 75 -9.60 2.74 -7.88
CA ALA A 75 -10.76 3.63 -7.69
C ALA A 75 -10.56 5.00 -8.36
N ASP A 76 -9.36 5.58 -8.27
CA ASP A 76 -8.98 6.83 -8.95
C ASP A 76 -9.11 6.67 -10.48
N MET A 77 -8.68 5.52 -11.03
CA MET A 77 -8.83 5.20 -12.45
C MET A 77 -10.30 5.09 -12.88
N GLU A 78 -11.14 4.41 -12.09
CA GLU A 78 -12.57 4.27 -12.39
C GLU A 78 -13.31 5.60 -12.33
N VAL A 79 -13.05 6.44 -11.32
CA VAL A 79 -13.61 7.80 -11.24
C VAL A 79 -13.19 8.62 -12.46
N ALA A 80 -11.90 8.61 -12.82
CA ALA A 80 -11.41 9.32 -14.00
C ALA A 80 -12.03 8.80 -15.31
N ALA A 81 -12.28 7.50 -15.42
CA ALA A 81 -12.93 6.91 -16.59
C ALA A 81 -14.41 7.33 -16.72
N ASN A 82 -15.13 7.36 -15.59
CA ASN A 82 -16.51 7.82 -15.52
C ASN A 82 -16.65 9.27 -15.99
N GLU A 83 -15.83 10.16 -15.43
CA GLU A 83 -15.86 11.59 -15.75
C GLU A 83 -15.44 11.89 -17.19
N ARG A 84 -14.42 11.19 -17.68
CA ARG A 84 -13.80 11.50 -18.97
C ARG A 84 -14.54 10.90 -20.17
N TRP A 85 -15.14 9.71 -20.01
CA TRP A 85 -15.63 8.93 -21.14
C TRP A 85 -17.10 8.53 -21.04
N LEU A 86 -17.54 8.06 -19.88
CA LEU A 86 -18.87 7.44 -19.75
C LEU A 86 -19.98 8.47 -19.57
N LEU A 87 -19.83 9.39 -18.62
CA LEU A 87 -20.84 10.40 -18.32
C LEU A 87 -21.04 11.43 -19.44
N PRO A 88 -19.99 11.99 -20.08
CA PRO A 88 -20.19 13.01 -21.11
C PRO A 88 -21.03 12.50 -22.29
N ARG A 89 -20.70 11.31 -22.79
CA ARG A 89 -21.43 10.68 -23.90
C ARG A 89 -22.89 10.39 -23.53
N ALA A 90 -23.12 9.79 -22.37
CA ALA A 90 -24.48 9.49 -21.91
C ALA A 90 -25.33 10.77 -21.73
N ARG A 91 -24.71 11.87 -21.27
CA ARG A 91 -25.38 13.18 -21.15
C ARG A 91 -25.76 13.76 -22.51
N GLU A 92 -24.92 13.61 -23.52
CA GLU A 92 -25.24 14.06 -24.89
C GLU A 92 -26.38 13.25 -25.51
N GLU A 93 -26.33 11.93 -25.40
CA GLU A 93 -27.38 11.03 -25.92
C GLU A 93 -28.74 11.28 -25.21
N ALA A 94 -28.72 11.51 -23.89
CA ALA A 94 -29.92 11.85 -23.12
C ALA A 94 -30.53 13.22 -23.53
N LYS A 95 -29.68 14.21 -23.84
CA LYS A 95 -30.11 15.53 -24.34
C LYS A 95 -30.72 15.44 -25.74
N ALA A 96 -30.23 14.55 -26.59
CA ALA A 96 -30.75 14.31 -27.93
C ALA A 96 -32.18 13.71 -27.94
N GLY A 97 -32.71 13.32 -26.78
CA GLY A 97 -34.11 12.94 -26.61
C GLY A 97 -34.36 11.43 -26.56
N ASP A 98 -33.32 10.60 -26.53
CA ASP A 98 -33.46 9.15 -26.40
C ASP A 98 -33.95 8.77 -24.97
N PRO A 99 -35.15 8.18 -24.81
CA PRO A 99 -35.67 7.76 -23.51
C PRO A 99 -34.80 6.70 -22.81
N THR A 100 -34.17 5.82 -23.59
CA THR A 100 -33.26 4.78 -23.08
C THR A 100 -32.00 5.42 -22.52
N ALA A 101 -31.44 6.40 -23.24
CA ALA A 101 -30.26 7.14 -22.80
C ALA A 101 -30.49 7.90 -21.50
N ARG A 102 -31.68 8.48 -21.27
CA ARG A 102 -32.00 9.14 -19.99
C ARG A 102 -32.00 8.20 -18.80
N ARG A 103 -32.51 6.98 -18.97
CA ARG A 103 -32.49 5.95 -17.92
C ARG A 103 -31.05 5.51 -17.65
N VAL A 104 -30.30 5.20 -18.70
CA VAL A 104 -28.88 4.79 -18.61
C VAL A 104 -28.04 5.86 -17.94
N LEU A 105 -28.29 7.14 -18.24
CA LEU A 105 -27.61 8.26 -17.59
C LEU A 105 -27.82 8.25 -16.06
N GLY A 106 -29.06 8.08 -15.59
CA GLY A 106 -29.34 8.05 -14.15
C GLY A 106 -28.65 6.89 -13.42
N ASP A 107 -28.57 5.72 -14.06
CA ASP A 107 -27.85 4.56 -13.50
C ASP A 107 -26.33 4.81 -13.49
N LEU A 108 -25.77 5.44 -14.53
CA LEU A 108 -24.36 5.80 -14.62
C LEU A 108 -23.95 6.89 -13.62
N GLU A 109 -24.79 7.90 -13.40
CA GLU A 109 -24.53 8.95 -12.41
C GLU A 109 -24.49 8.36 -11.00
N ARG A 110 -25.44 7.48 -10.67
CA ARG A 110 -25.43 6.77 -9.38
C ARG A 110 -24.19 5.87 -9.22
N TYR A 111 -23.77 5.20 -10.30
CA TYR A 111 -22.54 4.40 -10.28
C TYR A 111 -21.30 5.27 -10.04
N ALA A 112 -21.19 6.41 -10.72
CA ALA A 112 -20.07 7.35 -10.57
C ALA A 112 -20.00 7.91 -9.14
N GLU A 113 -21.14 8.36 -8.57
CA GLU A 113 -21.22 8.79 -7.18
C GLU A 113 -20.77 7.69 -6.20
N GLY A 114 -21.17 6.44 -6.47
CA GLY A 114 -20.74 5.28 -5.69
C GLY A 114 -19.24 5.03 -5.77
N ALA A 115 -18.65 5.18 -6.96
CA ALA A 115 -17.21 5.03 -7.18
C ALA A 115 -16.41 6.11 -6.45
N GLU A 116 -16.85 7.38 -6.51
CA GLU A 116 -16.25 8.49 -5.77
C GLU A 116 -16.30 8.25 -4.25
N LYS A 117 -17.44 7.78 -3.74
CA LYS A 117 -17.58 7.47 -2.32
C LYS A 117 -16.62 6.36 -1.88
N ILE A 118 -16.54 5.26 -2.64
CA ILE A 118 -15.61 4.15 -2.33
C ILE A 118 -14.16 4.65 -2.34
N ARG A 119 -13.81 5.48 -3.34
CA ARG A 119 -12.49 6.09 -3.46
C ARG A 119 -12.14 6.92 -2.22
N ASP A 120 -13.06 7.76 -1.76
CA ASP A 120 -12.86 8.59 -0.57
C ASP A 120 -12.72 7.75 0.71
N GLU A 121 -13.53 6.70 0.87
CA GLU A 121 -13.42 5.77 2.01
C GLU A 121 -12.08 5.03 2.01
N LEU A 122 -11.57 4.62 0.85
CA LEU A 122 -10.28 3.96 0.71
C LEU A 122 -9.13 4.92 1.05
N VAL A 123 -9.19 6.16 0.59
CA VAL A 123 -8.19 7.19 0.88
C VAL A 123 -8.19 7.55 2.37
N GLU A 124 -9.35 7.68 3.00
CA GLU A 124 -9.45 7.88 4.45
C GLU A 124 -8.86 6.69 5.22
N ARG A 125 -9.17 5.46 4.79
CA ARG A 125 -8.61 4.25 5.41
C ARG A 125 -7.09 4.21 5.26
N LEU A 126 -6.55 4.54 4.09
CA LEU A 126 -5.11 4.60 3.84
C LEU A 126 -4.43 5.62 4.75
N ALA A 127 -5.00 6.82 4.88
CA ALA A 127 -4.50 7.85 5.78
C ALA A 127 -4.53 7.38 7.24
N ARG A 128 -5.65 6.82 7.71
CA ARG A 128 -5.80 6.36 9.10
C ARG A 128 -4.82 5.24 9.46
N VAL A 129 -4.84 4.14 8.72
CA VAL A 129 -3.97 2.97 9.01
C VAL A 129 -2.50 3.33 8.77
N GLY A 130 -2.23 4.17 7.77
CA GLY A 130 -0.88 4.62 7.45
C GLY A 130 -0.28 5.52 8.54
N ARG A 131 -1.06 6.43 9.14
CA ARG A 131 -0.61 7.23 10.29
C ARG A 131 -0.21 6.35 11.48
N GLU A 132 -1.03 5.35 11.80
CA GLU A 132 -0.74 4.40 12.89
C GLU A 132 0.54 3.59 12.61
N TRP A 133 0.72 3.16 11.37
CA TRP A 133 1.93 2.45 10.96
C TRP A 133 3.18 3.34 11.04
N LEU A 134 3.11 4.57 10.52
CA LEU A 134 4.22 5.53 10.58
C LEU A 134 4.62 5.83 12.03
N ALA A 135 3.66 5.97 12.95
CA ALA A 135 3.93 6.20 14.36
C ALA A 135 4.63 5.02 15.07
N LYS A 136 4.45 3.78 14.57
CA LYS A 136 5.04 2.56 15.12
C LYS A 136 6.42 2.23 14.53
N ARG A 137 6.85 2.89 13.46
CA ARG A 137 8.15 2.61 12.85
C ARG A 137 9.27 3.04 13.80
N PRO A 138 10.22 2.15 14.14
CA PRO A 138 11.47 2.58 14.76
C PRO A 138 12.19 3.55 13.81
N ALA A 139 12.78 4.62 14.34
CA ALA A 139 13.55 5.59 13.57
C ALA A 139 14.61 4.85 12.74
N ALA A 140 14.58 5.05 11.42
CA ALA A 140 15.45 4.49 10.37
C ALA A 140 16.39 3.35 10.81
N VAL A 141 16.03 2.10 10.49
CA VAL A 141 16.96 0.96 10.56
C VAL A 141 18.09 1.23 9.57
N VAL A 142 19.28 1.55 10.09
CA VAL A 142 20.51 1.67 9.31
C VAL A 142 20.71 0.35 8.56
N PRO A 143 20.91 0.37 7.23
CA PRO A 143 21.23 -0.84 6.50
C PRO A 143 22.48 -1.47 7.11
N LEU A 144 22.35 -2.68 7.66
CA LEU A 144 23.52 -3.49 7.96
C LEU A 144 24.18 -3.79 6.60
N SER A 145 25.32 -3.15 6.35
CA SER A 145 26.16 -3.49 5.20
C SER A 145 26.34 -5.01 5.17
N ALA A 146 26.01 -5.63 4.04
CA ALA A 146 26.24 -7.05 3.86
C ALA A 146 27.72 -7.36 4.16
N PRO A 147 28.04 -8.45 4.88
CA PRO A 147 29.43 -8.84 5.09
C PRO A 147 30.07 -9.03 3.71
N ALA A 148 31.20 -8.35 3.48
CA ALA A 148 31.96 -8.52 2.26
C ALA A 148 32.32 -10.00 2.08
N GLU A 149 32.04 -10.55 0.90
CA GLU A 149 32.48 -11.90 0.57
C GLU A 149 34.00 -11.99 0.79
N PRO A 150 34.51 -13.01 1.50
CA PRO A 150 35.93 -13.22 1.59
C PRO A 150 36.43 -13.54 0.17
N ALA A 151 37.24 -12.64 -0.38
CA ALA A 151 37.94 -12.87 -1.62
C ALA A 151 38.78 -14.15 -1.48
N GLU A 152 38.34 -15.24 -2.12
CA GLU A 152 39.14 -16.45 -2.24
C GLU A 152 40.44 -16.11 -2.96
N ALA A 153 41.54 -16.05 -2.20
CA ALA A 153 42.88 -16.03 -2.74
C ALA A 153 43.17 -17.41 -3.35
N ARG A 154 42.75 -17.62 -4.59
CA ARG A 154 43.32 -18.63 -5.49
C ARG A 154 44.34 -17.96 -6.39
N ALA A 155 45.57 -17.90 -5.90
CA ALA A 155 46.75 -17.93 -6.75
C ALA A 155 47.58 -19.13 -6.32
N ALA A 156 47.47 -20.19 -7.11
CA ALA A 156 48.33 -21.36 -7.01
C ALA A 156 49.79 -20.97 -7.31
N ALA A 157 50.71 -21.50 -6.51
CA ALA A 157 52.10 -21.71 -6.86
C ALA A 157 52.41 -23.18 -6.57
#